data_AF-A0A964UFS5-F1
#
_entry.id   AF-A0A964UFS5-F1
#
_cell.length_a   1.000
_cell.length_b   1.000
_cell.length_c   1.000
_cell.angle_alpha   90.00
_cell.angle_beta   90.00
_cell.angle_gamma   90.00
#
_symmetry.space_group_name_H-M   'P 1'
#
loop_
_entity.id
_entity.type
_entity.pdbx_description
1 polymer ?
#
loop_
_entity_poly.entity_id
_entity_poly.type
_entity_poly.pdbx_seq_one_letter_code
_entity_poly.pdbx_strand_id
1 'polypeptide(L)'
;VGATVDLCERAGKPLVFVVNAATPKAKITSEAAVALSQHGTVAPITLHHRTDFAASMIDGRTVMEVDPESRSAAEITALWKYMNDRLEKNFRRTVFAAAPNGQAPANGVQRPTGGFGRRVAQ
;
A
#
# COMPACT_ATOMS: atom_id res chain seq x y z
N VAL A 1 -3.38 14.20 9.70
CA VAL A 1 -3.45 12.96 8.90
C VAL A 1 -3.96 13.22 7.48
N GLY A 2 -4.87 14.19 7.26
CA GLY A 2 -5.44 14.51 5.93
C GLY A 2 -4.42 14.64 4.79
N ALA A 3 -3.45 15.56 4.87
CA ALA A 3 -2.53 15.82 3.75
C ALA A 3 -1.77 14.58 3.23
N THR A 4 -1.38 13.65 4.12
CA THR A 4 -0.72 12.40 3.72
C THR A 4 -1.68 11.36 3.15
N VAL A 5 -2.94 11.37 3.60
CA VAL A 5 -4.00 10.53 3.04
C VAL A 5 -4.36 11.02 1.65
N ASP A 6 -4.58 12.33 1.51
CA ASP A 6 -4.89 12.98 0.23
C ASP A 6 -3.81 12.68 -0.82
N LEU A 7 -2.53 12.62 -0.42
CA LEU A 7 -1.43 12.25 -1.31
C LEU A 7 -1.55 10.79 -1.80
N CYS A 8 -1.84 9.85 -0.89
CA CYS A 8 -2.04 8.44 -1.24
C CYS A 8 -3.26 8.23 -2.14
N GLU A 9 -4.35 8.94 -1.85
CA GLU A 9 -5.58 8.91 -2.65
C GLU A 9 -5.35 9.46 -4.05
N ARG A 10 -4.70 10.64 -4.16
CA ARG A 10 -4.33 11.23 -5.46
C ARG A 10 -3.38 10.35 -6.26
N ALA A 11 -2.50 9.62 -5.60
CA ALA A 11 -1.59 8.66 -6.25
C ALA A 11 -2.27 7.32 -6.60
N GLY A 12 -3.51 7.09 -6.16
CA GLY A 12 -4.22 5.83 -6.33
C GLY A 12 -3.50 4.64 -5.70
N LYS A 13 -2.71 4.88 -4.64
CA LYS A 13 -1.88 3.85 -4.00
C LYS A 13 -2.55 3.32 -2.72
N PRO A 14 -2.51 2.00 -2.47
CA PRO A 14 -3.01 1.44 -1.22
C PRO A 14 -2.26 2.00 0.00
N LEU A 15 -2.98 2.52 0.99
CA LEU A 15 -2.41 3.04 2.25
C LEU A 15 -2.68 2.10 3.43
N VAL A 16 -1.81 2.15 4.45
CA VAL A 16 -1.99 1.51 5.77
C VAL A 16 -1.41 2.43 6.83
N PHE A 17 -2.08 2.52 7.97
CA PHE A 17 -1.55 3.15 9.17
C PHE A 17 -0.89 2.12 10.09
N VAL A 18 0.28 2.46 10.62
CA VAL A 18 0.99 1.66 11.63
C VAL A 18 1.19 2.53 12.85
N VAL A 19 0.78 2.02 14.02
CA VAL A 19 0.99 2.71 15.29
C VAL A 19 2.38 2.36 15.82
N ASN A 20 3.25 3.36 15.93
CA ASN A 20 4.62 3.23 16.41
C ASN A 20 4.84 4.03 17.70
N ALA A 21 5.89 3.67 18.43
CA ALA A 21 6.29 4.28 19.71
C ALA A 21 5.17 4.25 20.77
N ALA A 22 4.36 3.19 20.74
CA ALA A 22 3.28 3.04 21.71
C ALA A 22 3.82 2.80 23.11
N THR A 23 3.35 3.57 24.08
CA THR A 23 3.59 3.28 25.49
C THR A 23 2.69 2.11 25.92
N PRO A 24 3.25 1.04 26.53
CA PRO A 24 2.45 -0.07 27.02
C PRO A 24 1.34 0.41 27.97
N LYS A 25 0.12 -0.11 27.80
CA LYS A 25 -1.07 0.20 28.62
C LYS A 25 -1.59 1.65 28.53
N ALA A 26 -1.06 2.49 27.63
CA ALA A 26 -1.58 3.85 27.47
C ALA A 26 -2.87 3.86 26.64
N LYS A 27 -3.95 4.40 27.22
CA LYS A 27 -5.27 4.51 26.55
C LYS A 27 -5.23 5.37 25.28
N ILE A 28 -4.36 6.38 25.25
CA ILE A 28 -4.19 7.27 24.10
C ILE A 28 -3.79 6.50 22.82
N THR A 29 -3.07 5.39 22.96
CA THR A 29 -2.67 4.53 21.82
C THR A 29 -3.90 3.89 21.17
N SER A 30 -4.84 3.37 21.97
CA SER A 30 -6.07 2.79 21.45
C SER A 30 -6.97 3.85 20.81
N GLU A 31 -7.06 5.05 21.40
CA GLU A 31 -7.84 6.15 20.82
C GLU A 31 -7.25 6.63 19.49
N ALA A 32 -5.92 6.70 19.39
CA ALA A 32 -5.24 7.04 18.15
C ALA A 32 -5.51 6.00 17.05
N ALA A 33 -5.47 4.70 17.37
CA ALA A 33 -5.81 3.64 16.41
C ALA A 33 -7.28 3.76 15.91
N VAL A 34 -8.21 4.08 16.81
CA VAL A 34 -9.62 4.29 16.45
C VAL A 34 -9.78 5.51 15.54
N ALA A 35 -9.16 6.64 15.87
CA ALA A 35 -9.19 7.84 15.04
C ALA A 35 -8.60 7.60 13.64
N LEU A 36 -7.49 6.89 13.55
CA LEU A 36 -6.86 6.56 12.26
C LEU A 36 -7.72 5.62 11.40
N SER A 37 -8.52 4.75 12.03
CA SER A 37 -9.39 3.81 11.30
C SER A 37 -10.49 4.50 10.49
N GLN A 38 -10.85 5.74 10.85
CA GLN A 38 -11.78 6.58 10.11
C GLN A 38 -11.22 7.04 8.75
N HIS A 39 -9.89 7.07 8.63
CA HIS A 39 -9.19 7.55 7.43
C HIS A 39 -8.62 6.41 6.57
N GLY A 40 -8.65 5.16 7.06
CA GLY A 40 -8.10 4.03 6.33
C GLY A 40 -7.75 2.83 7.21
N THR A 41 -7.20 1.79 6.59
CA THR A 41 -6.86 0.56 7.32
C THR A 41 -5.70 0.77 8.28
N VAL A 42 -5.87 0.38 9.54
CA VAL A 42 -4.82 0.34 10.55
C VAL A 42 -4.29 -1.09 10.67
N ALA A 43 -2.98 -1.27 10.72
CA ALA A 43 -2.38 -2.57 10.96
C ALA A 43 -2.71 -3.05 12.39
N PRO A 44 -3.04 -4.34 12.58
CA PRO A 44 -3.38 -4.88 13.90
C PRO A 44 -2.16 -5.09 14.81
N ILE A 45 -0.99 -4.60 14.42
CA ILE A 45 0.28 -4.73 15.14
C ILE A 45 0.68 -3.34 15.63
N THR A 46 0.90 -3.24 16.94
CA THR A 46 1.36 -2.02 17.60
C THR A 46 2.83 -2.19 17.95
N LEU A 47 3.68 -1.28 17.47
CA LEU A 47 5.09 -1.26 17.83
C LEU A 47 5.28 -0.48 19.14
N HIS A 48 5.77 -1.15 20.18
CA HIS A 48 5.97 -0.54 21.47
C HIS A 48 7.28 0.22 21.54
N HIS A 49 7.29 1.32 22.29
CA HIS A 49 8.52 2.02 22.60
C HIS A 49 9.36 1.19 23.58
N ARG A 50 10.48 0.65 23.09
CA ARG A 50 11.41 -0.22 23.82
C ARG A 50 12.85 0.21 23.58
N THR A 51 13.70 -0.03 24.57
CA THR A 51 15.14 0.24 24.49
C THR A 51 15.84 -0.62 23.44
N ASP A 52 15.31 -1.81 23.11
CA ASP A 52 15.90 -2.71 22.11
C ASP A 52 16.01 -2.03 20.74
N PHE A 53 15.01 -1.23 20.36
CA PHE A 53 15.06 -0.42 19.14
C PHE A 53 16.21 0.58 19.19
N ALA A 54 16.38 1.30 20.31
CA ALA A 54 17.47 2.26 20.48
C ALA A 54 18.86 1.58 20.51
N ALA A 55 18.98 0.46 21.22
CA ALA A 55 20.21 -0.33 21.29
C ALA A 55 20.64 -0.82 19.90
N SER A 56 19.69 -1.33 19.11
CA SER A 56 19.95 -1.78 17.74
C SER A 56 20.38 -0.63 16.81
N MET A 57 19.79 0.56 16.96
CA MET A 57 20.17 1.75 16.19
C MET A 57 21.60 2.22 16.51
N ILE A 58 22.04 2.14 17.76
CA ILE A 58 23.41 2.49 18.16
C ILE A 58 24.41 1.51 17.55
N ASP A 59 24.08 0.23 17.59
CA ASP A 59 24.91 -0.86 17.10
C ASP A 59 24.93 -0.96 15.56
N GLY A 60 23.99 -0.29 14.87
CA GLY A 60 23.89 -0.27 13.41
C GLY A 60 23.24 -1.52 12.81
N ARG A 61 22.55 -2.31 13.64
CA ARG A 61 21.83 -3.53 13.24
C ARG A 61 20.32 -3.37 13.49
N THR A 62 19.53 -4.26 12.93
CA THR A 62 18.10 -4.35 13.25
C THR A 62 17.91 -5.12 14.55
N VAL A 63 16.80 -4.86 15.24
CA VAL A 63 16.41 -5.58 16.46
C VAL A 63 16.42 -7.11 16.25
N MET A 64 16.02 -7.58 15.07
CA MET A 64 15.98 -9.01 14.74
C MET A 64 17.38 -9.64 14.65
N GLU A 65 18.43 -8.84 14.41
CA GLU A 65 19.82 -9.30 14.34
C GLU A 65 20.55 -9.19 15.69
N VAL A 66 20.07 -8.32 16.58
CA VAL A 66 20.64 -8.13 17.92
C VAL A 66 20.06 -9.14 18.90
N ASP A 67 18.74 -9.25 18.95
CA ASP A 67 18.03 -10.20 19.81
C ASP A 67 16.76 -10.71 19.09
N PRO A 68 16.86 -11.86 18.40
CA PRO A 68 15.75 -12.46 17.65
C PRO A 68 14.55 -12.87 18.53
N GLU A 69 14.81 -13.18 19.80
CA GLU A 69 13.78 -13.65 20.75
C GLU A 69 13.11 -12.49 21.50
N SER A 70 13.56 -11.26 21.25
CA SER A 70 12.96 -10.07 21.86
C SER A 70 11.50 -9.88 21.42
N ARG A 71 10.70 -9.28 22.31
CA ARG A 71 9.33 -8.87 21.95
C ARG A 71 9.32 -7.89 20.78
N SER A 72 10.34 -7.04 20.71
CA SER A 72 10.54 -6.07 19.63
C SER A 72 10.73 -6.77 18.27
N ALA A 73 11.54 -7.83 18.22
CA ALA A 73 11.71 -8.65 17.01
C ALA A 73 10.41 -9.36 16.60
N ALA A 74 9.66 -9.88 17.58
CA ALA A 74 8.35 -10.50 17.33
C ALA A 74 7.33 -9.50 16.76
N GLU A 75 7.29 -8.27 17.28
CA GLU A 75 6.43 -7.19 16.79
C GLU A 75 6.76 -6.82 15.33
N ILE A 76 8.04 -6.66 14.99
CA ILE A 76 8.48 -6.37 13.61
C ILE A 76 8.18 -7.54 12.67
N THR A 77 8.40 -8.77 13.11
CA THR A 77 8.09 -9.98 12.33
C THR A 77 6.59 -10.07 12.03
N ALA A 78 5.73 -9.78 13.01
CA ALA A 78 4.28 -9.78 12.83
C ALA A 78 3.83 -8.69 11.86
N LEU A 79 4.41 -7.48 11.96
CA LEU A 79 4.14 -6.39 11.03
C LEU A 79 4.54 -6.76 9.60
N TRP A 80 5.73 -7.35 9.42
CA TRP A 80 6.20 -7.78 8.11
C TRP A 80 5.29 -8.84 7.49
N LYS A 81 4.88 -9.86 8.27
CA LYS A 81 3.93 -10.89 7.80
C LYS A 81 2.61 -10.27 7.31
N TYR A 82 2.06 -9.32 8.06
CA TYR A 82 0.86 -8.60 7.67
C TYR A 82 1.05 -7.79 6.37
N MET A 83 2.18 -7.08 6.25
CA MET A 83 2.49 -6.32 5.05
C MET A 83 2.68 -7.21 3.84
N ASN A 84 3.41 -8.33 3.98
CA ASN A 84 3.65 -9.28 2.91
C ASN A 84 2.35 -9.90 2.38
N ASP A 85 1.48 -10.39 3.27
CA ASP A 85 0.17 -10.93 2.88
C ASP A 85 -0.68 -9.87 2.14
N ARG A 86 -0.66 -8.63 2.61
CA ARG A 86 -1.39 -7.53 1.97
C ARG A 86 -0.79 -7.18 0.60
N LEU A 87 0.54 -7.18 0.48
CA LEU A 87 1.22 -6.94 -0.79
C LEU A 87 0.94 -8.06 -1.78
N GLU A 88 0.95 -9.33 -1.39
CA GLU A 88 0.60 -10.45 -2.27
C GLU A 88 -0.86 -10.37 -2.76
N LYS A 89 -1.80 -10.07 -1.86
CA LYS A 89 -3.22 -9.87 -2.20
C LYS A 89 -3.42 -8.67 -3.14
N ASN A 90 -2.75 -7.56 -2.85
CA ASN A 90 -2.82 -6.36 -3.67
C ASN A 90 -2.11 -6.54 -5.01
N PHE A 91 -0.98 -7.24 -5.06
CA PHE A 91 -0.27 -7.55 -6.30
C PHE A 91 -1.18 -8.36 -7.23
N ARG A 92 -1.85 -9.39 -6.72
CA ARG A 92 -2.88 -10.12 -7.48
C ARG A 92 -3.98 -9.18 -7.97
N ARG A 93 -4.52 -8.32 -7.11
CA ARG A 93 -5.55 -7.36 -7.51
C ARG A 93 -5.05 -6.36 -8.57
N THR A 94 -3.85 -5.81 -8.45
CA THR A 94 -3.28 -4.85 -9.41
C THR A 94 -2.94 -5.52 -10.74
N VAL A 95 -2.39 -6.74 -10.74
CA VAL A 95 -2.09 -7.46 -11.99
C VAL A 95 -3.37 -7.83 -12.74
N PHE A 96 -4.44 -8.25 -12.05
CA PHE A 96 -5.71 -8.60 -12.69
C PHE A 96 -6.64 -7.40 -12.92
N ALA A 97 -6.48 -6.29 -12.19
CA ALA A 97 -7.23 -5.05 -12.38
C ALA A 97 -6.47 -3.95 -13.14
N ALA A 98 -5.27 -4.23 -13.67
CA ALA A 98 -4.60 -3.36 -14.65
C ALA A 98 -5.25 -3.44 -16.05
N ALA A 99 -6.26 -4.29 -16.23
CA ALA A 99 -7.17 -4.24 -17.35
C ALA A 99 -8.61 -4.04 -16.86
N PRO A 100 -9.07 -2.77 -16.81
CA PRO A 100 -10.38 -2.48 -17.38
C PRO A 100 -10.31 -1.14 -18.10
N ASN A 101 -9.86 -1.18 -19.36
CA ASN A 101 -10.37 -0.38 -20.48
C ASN A 101 -9.54 -0.65 -21.75
N GLY A 102 -9.39 -1.92 -22.13
CA GLY A 102 -9.32 -2.26 -23.54
C GLY A 102 -10.75 -2.28 -24.05
N GLN A 103 -11.16 -1.23 -24.75
CA GLN A 103 -12.47 -1.11 -25.38
C GLN A 103 -12.89 -2.43 -26.04
N ALA A 104 -14.10 -2.90 -25.70
CA ALA A 104 -14.79 -3.94 -26.45
C ALA A 104 -14.80 -3.56 -27.95
N PRO A 105 -14.74 -4.53 -28.87
CA PRO A 105 -14.57 -4.26 -30.29
C PRO A 105 -15.78 -3.45 -30.78
N ALA A 106 -15.53 -2.20 -31.19
CA ALA A 106 -16.53 -1.39 -31.83
C ALA A 106 -16.90 -2.05 -33.16
N ASN A 107 -18.05 -2.73 -33.12
CA ASN A 107 -18.75 -3.28 -34.26
C ASN A 107 -18.85 -2.23 -35.38
N GLY A 108 -18.34 -2.59 -36.56
CA GLY A 108 -18.81 -2.13 -37.88
C GLY A 108 -18.98 -0.63 -38.08
N VAL A 109 -17.87 0.09 -38.34
CA VAL A 109 -17.95 1.33 -39.12
C VAL A 109 -17.86 0.96 -40.59
N GLN A 110 -19.03 0.91 -41.24
CA GLN A 110 -19.15 0.79 -42.69
C GLN A 110 -18.37 1.93 -43.36
N ARG A 111 -17.40 1.57 -44.21
CA ARG A 111 -16.79 2.51 -45.16
C ARG A 111 -17.82 2.81 -46.24
N PRO A 112 -18.24 4.07 -46.45
CA PRO A 112 -19.08 4.39 -47.58
C PRO A 112 -18.30 4.19 -48.89
N THR A 113 -18.82 3.30 -49.70
CA THR A 113 -18.55 3.15 -51.13
C THR A 113 -18.81 4.48 -51.83
N GLY A 114 -17.75 5.13 -52.34
CA GLY A 114 -17.83 6.30 -53.20
C GLY A 114 -16.78 6.19 -54.31
N GLY A 115 -17.24 5.92 -55.53
CA GLY A 115 -16.40 5.65 -56.69
C GLY A 115 -15.97 6.87 -57.50
N PHE A 116 -15.08 6.56 -58.45
CA PHE A 116 -14.86 7.19 -59.75
C PHE A 116 -14.19 8.59 -59.82
N GLY A 117 -12.94 8.64 -60.32
CA GLY A 117 -12.25 9.89 -60.61
C GLY A 117 -10.81 9.77 -61.08
N ARG A 118 -10.61 9.14 -62.24
CA ARG A 118 -9.34 9.08 -63.00
C ARG A 118 -8.82 10.49 -63.31
N ARG A 119 -7.53 10.78 -63.06
CA ARG A 119 -6.65 11.52 -63.99
C ARG A 119 -5.17 11.48 -63.56
N VAL A 120 -4.37 11.06 -64.53
CA VAL A 120 -2.92 11.15 -64.61
C VAL A 120 -2.59 12.50 -65.26
N ALA A 121 -1.55 13.19 -64.78
CA ALA A 121 -0.81 14.23 -65.51
C ALA A 121 0.65 14.06 -65.07
N GLN A 122 1.49 13.54 -65.97
CA GLN A 122 2.42 14.26 -66.86
C GLN A 122 3.57 14.91 -66.12
#